data_AF-A0A7Y3ID56-F1
#
_entry.id   AF-A0A7Y3ID56-F1
#
_cell.length_a   1.000
_cell.length_b   1.000
_cell.length_c   1.000
_cell.angle_alpha   90.00
_cell.angle_beta   90.00
_cell.angle_gamma   90.00
#
_symmetry.space_group_name_H-M   'P 1'
#
loop_
_entity.id
_entity.type
_entity.pdbx_description
1 polymer ?
#
loop_
_entity_poly.entity_id
_entity_poly.type
_entity_poly.pdbx_seq_one_letter_code
_entity_poly.pdbx_strand_id
1 'polypeptide(L)'
;MFDLSLFLLLSALAVAAIVIALPRHVTSLLRLRGETAVPVRLVKIGATFQQSLMAVGLVAAGTWAAPRVGLEAPWFSAILRGEGLGLSYAVAQLPAALILGGLGTAAFLWLYYRIFRPRMAPEAVSRTEELRNSMGLVGRLAMGGVAEELMFRWGVMSVLAWLVISVGGLPSVLGMWVAIVVSGVLFGVGHLPGVAAAGISITRVIVAAAVVLNGLVALVFGWLFWQYGLLAAIVAHALVHAFWHPLERPRTRVNTR
;
A
#
# COMPACT_ATOMS: atom_id res chain seq x y z
N MET A 1 -1.11 21.50 -15.33
CA MET A 1 -0.13 21.00 -16.32
C MET A 1 0.42 19.68 -15.81
N PHE A 2 0.69 18.70 -16.68
CA PHE A 2 1.24 17.41 -16.27
C PHE A 2 2.73 17.57 -15.93
N ASP A 3 3.14 17.26 -14.70
CA ASP A 3 4.53 17.36 -14.27
C ASP A 3 5.30 16.09 -14.65
N LEU A 4 6.05 16.14 -15.75
CA LEU A 4 6.81 14.99 -16.26
C LEU A 4 7.90 14.53 -15.27
N SER A 5 8.58 15.47 -14.61
CA SER A 5 9.66 15.16 -13.67
C SER A 5 9.13 14.42 -12.44
N LEU A 6 8.00 14.90 -11.88
CA LEU A 6 7.33 14.23 -10.77
C LEU A 6 6.81 12.85 -11.19
N PHE A 7 6.17 12.74 -12.36
CA PHE A 7 5.74 11.46 -12.90
C PHE A 7 6.89 10.45 -13.00
N LEU A 8 8.03 10.86 -13.58
CA LEU A 8 9.18 9.97 -13.75
C LEU A 8 9.77 9.53 -12.40
N LEU A 9 9.90 10.45 -11.44
CA LEU A 9 10.39 10.15 -10.09
C LEU A 9 9.48 9.14 -9.38
N LEU A 10 8.18 9.43 -9.32
CA LEU A 10 7.22 8.56 -8.63
C LEU A 10 7.10 7.20 -9.32
N SER A 11 7.17 7.16 -10.65
CA SER A 11 7.17 5.91 -11.42
C SER A 11 8.42 5.08 -11.11
N ALA A 12 9.61 5.70 -11.07
CA ALA A 12 10.84 5.01 -10.73
C ALA A 12 10.77 4.42 -9.31
N LEU A 13 10.22 5.16 -8.34
CA LEU A 13 10.02 4.68 -6.97
C LEU A 13 9.05 3.50 -6.89
N ALA A 14 7.91 3.57 -7.60
CA ALA A 14 6.94 2.48 -7.64
C ALA A 14 7.54 1.21 -8.25
N VAL A 15 8.24 1.33 -9.39
CA VAL A 15 8.89 0.20 -10.07
C VAL A 15 9.99 -0.39 -9.20
N ALA A 16 10.84 0.44 -8.59
CA ALA A 16 11.88 -0.03 -7.67
C ALA A 16 11.28 -0.81 -6.50
N ALA A 17 10.20 -0.31 -5.90
CA ALA A 17 9.51 -0.98 -4.81
C ALA A 17 8.95 -2.36 -5.21
N ILE A 18 8.32 -2.45 -6.38
CA ILE A 18 7.78 -3.71 -6.93
C ILE A 18 8.91 -4.70 -7.22
N VAL A 19 10.00 -4.26 -7.86
CA VAL A 19 11.16 -5.10 -8.19
C VAL A 19 11.83 -5.67 -6.93
N ILE A 20 11.90 -4.90 -5.84
CA ILE A 20 12.48 -5.34 -4.57
C ILE A 20 11.66 -6.45 -3.91
N ALA A 21 10.32 -6.36 -3.94
CA ALA A 21 9.45 -7.21 -3.13
C ALA A 21 8.81 -8.37 -3.91
N LEU A 22 8.26 -8.09 -5.09
CA LEU A 22 7.35 -9.00 -5.79
C LEU A 22 8.01 -10.32 -6.23
N PRO A 23 9.27 -10.37 -6.71
CA PRO A 23 9.90 -11.64 -7.09
C PRO A 23 9.97 -12.67 -5.95
N ARG A 24 10.20 -12.21 -4.71
CA ARG A 24 10.22 -13.07 -3.51
C ARG A 24 8.82 -13.56 -3.17
N HIS A 25 7.85 -12.65 -3.22
CA HIS A 25 6.44 -12.96 -2.98
C HIS A 25 5.91 -14.01 -3.97
N VAL A 26 6.18 -13.87 -5.27
CA VAL A 26 5.80 -14.84 -6.31
C VAL A 26 6.46 -16.20 -6.07
N THR A 27 7.74 -16.22 -5.66
CA THR A 27 8.44 -17.48 -5.35
C THR A 27 7.78 -18.21 -4.18
N SER A 28 7.41 -17.49 -3.12
CA SER A 28 6.71 -18.07 -1.97
C SER A 28 5.31 -18.54 -2.33
N LEU A 29 4.59 -17.78 -3.16
CA LEU A 29 3.27 -18.15 -3.66
C LEU A 29 3.29 -19.46 -4.44
N LEU A 30 4.20 -19.61 -5.40
CA LEU A 30 4.32 -20.85 -6.19
C LEU A 30 4.70 -22.06 -5.32
N ARG A 31 5.54 -21.85 -4.30
CA ARG A 31 5.88 -22.90 -3.31
C ARG A 31 4.68 -23.35 -2.51
N LEU A 32 3.88 -22.41 -1.99
CA LEU A 32 2.63 -22.70 -1.25
C LEU A 32 1.62 -23.48 -2.11
N ARG A 33 1.67 -23.30 -3.42
CA ARG A 33 0.83 -24.00 -4.39
C ARG A 33 1.38 -25.36 -4.83
N GLY A 34 2.59 -25.72 -4.41
CA GLY A 34 3.26 -26.94 -4.87
C GLY A 34 3.57 -26.92 -6.38
N GLU A 35 3.59 -25.75 -7.01
CA GLU A 35 3.76 -25.60 -8.45
C GLU A 35 5.24 -25.69 -8.83
N THR A 36 5.64 -26.86 -9.35
CA THR A 36 7.02 -27.15 -9.77
C THR A 36 7.20 -27.16 -11.28
N ALA A 37 6.11 -27.33 -12.05
CA ALA A 37 6.14 -27.44 -13.50
C ALA A 37 6.21 -26.09 -14.23
N VAL A 38 5.96 -24.98 -13.54
CA VAL A 38 5.89 -23.65 -14.16
C VAL A 38 7.28 -23.03 -14.24
N PRO A 39 7.66 -22.36 -15.35
CA PRO A 39 8.93 -21.63 -15.44
C PRO A 39 8.93 -20.42 -14.50
N VAL A 40 9.30 -20.63 -13.23
CA VAL A 40 9.28 -19.64 -12.14
C VAL A 40 9.95 -18.32 -12.54
N ARG A 41 11.01 -18.37 -13.34
CA ARG A 41 11.70 -17.17 -13.84
C ARG A 41 10.77 -16.32 -14.71
N LEU A 42 10.03 -16.93 -15.64
CA LEU A 42 9.11 -16.23 -16.54
C LEU A 42 7.91 -15.67 -15.76
N VAL A 43 7.36 -16.42 -14.81
CA VAL A 43 6.26 -15.94 -13.96
C VAL A 43 6.68 -14.71 -13.16
N LYS A 44 7.87 -14.72 -12.54
CA LYS A 44 8.39 -13.57 -11.80
C LYS A 44 8.56 -12.35 -12.70
N ILE A 45 9.15 -12.53 -13.88
CA ILE A 45 9.36 -11.44 -14.84
C ILE A 45 8.00 -10.89 -15.29
N GLY A 46 7.08 -11.77 -15.69
CA GLY A 46 5.75 -11.39 -16.14
C GLY A 46 4.95 -10.64 -15.08
N ALA A 47 4.89 -11.18 -13.85
CA ALA A 47 4.18 -10.54 -12.74
C ALA A 47 4.80 -9.20 -12.35
N THR A 48 6.14 -9.10 -12.27
CA THR A 48 6.84 -7.84 -12.00
C THR A 48 6.61 -6.81 -13.10
N PHE A 49 6.67 -7.22 -14.36
CA PHE A 49 6.42 -6.34 -15.50
C PHE A 49 4.98 -5.83 -15.51
N GLN A 50 4.01 -6.74 -15.36
CA GLN A 50 2.59 -6.40 -15.32
C GLN A 50 2.28 -5.42 -14.18
N GLN A 51 2.74 -5.72 -12.96
CA GLN A 51 2.51 -4.86 -11.80
C GLN A 51 3.19 -3.49 -11.97
N SER A 52 4.40 -3.46 -12.53
CA SER A 52 5.12 -2.22 -12.82
C SER A 52 4.37 -1.36 -13.85
N LEU A 53 3.86 -1.97 -14.92
CA LEU A 53 3.08 -1.27 -15.94
C LEU A 53 1.80 -0.68 -15.35
N MET A 54 1.08 -1.44 -14.53
CA MET A 54 -0.10 -0.95 -13.82
C MET A 54 0.26 0.21 -12.89
N ALA A 55 1.35 0.10 -12.12
CA ALA A 55 1.78 1.15 -11.22
C ALA A 55 2.16 2.44 -11.96
N VAL A 56 2.90 2.34 -13.08
CA VAL A 56 3.23 3.50 -13.93
C VAL A 56 1.96 4.15 -14.48
N GLY A 57 0.99 3.36 -14.95
CA GLY A 57 -0.29 3.88 -15.43
C GLY A 57 -1.09 4.62 -14.35
N LEU A 58 -1.17 4.07 -13.14
CA LEU A 58 -1.82 4.72 -12.00
C LEU A 58 -1.07 5.97 -11.53
N VAL A 59 0.26 5.95 -11.53
CA VAL A 59 1.08 7.13 -11.21
C VAL A 59 0.87 8.23 -12.24
N ALA A 60 0.81 7.90 -13.54
CA ALA A 60 0.46 8.86 -14.58
C ALA A 60 -0.93 9.48 -14.35
N ALA A 61 -1.93 8.64 -14.09
CA ALA A 61 -3.28 9.10 -13.80
C ALA A 61 -3.33 10.03 -12.58
N GLY A 62 -2.58 9.69 -11.53
CA GLY A 62 -2.40 10.52 -10.34
C GLY A 62 -1.74 11.86 -10.61
N THR A 63 -0.63 11.87 -11.37
CA THR A 63 0.07 13.11 -11.73
C THR A 63 -0.79 14.06 -12.56
N TRP A 64 -1.72 13.50 -13.34
CA TRP A 64 -2.73 14.28 -14.02
C TRP A 64 -3.85 14.74 -13.07
N ALA A 65 -4.43 13.85 -12.28
CA ALA A 65 -5.64 14.16 -11.50
C ALA A 65 -5.38 14.99 -10.24
N ALA A 66 -4.31 14.69 -9.48
CA ALA A 66 -4.05 15.26 -8.15
C ALA A 66 -4.07 16.80 -8.11
N PRO A 67 -3.37 17.52 -9.03
CA PRO A 67 -3.37 18.99 -9.00
C PRO A 67 -4.72 19.62 -9.29
N ARG A 68 -5.65 18.89 -9.94
CA ARG A 68 -6.99 19.38 -10.27
C ARG A 68 -7.93 19.40 -9.07
N VAL A 69 -7.55 18.72 -7.99
CA VAL A 69 -8.32 18.62 -6.75
C VAL A 69 -7.52 19.04 -5.51
N GLY A 70 -6.40 19.72 -5.71
CA GLY A 70 -5.56 20.25 -4.63
C GLY A 70 -4.78 19.19 -3.84
N LEU A 71 -4.57 18.00 -4.41
CA LEU A 71 -3.70 16.98 -3.83
C LEU A 71 -2.28 17.14 -4.33
N GLU A 72 -1.29 16.97 -3.44
CA GLU A 72 0.10 17.33 -3.72
C GLU A 72 1.12 16.31 -3.18
N ALA A 73 2.32 16.35 -3.76
CA ALA A 73 3.51 15.62 -3.32
C ALA A 73 4.64 16.61 -3.01
N PRO A 74 4.49 17.48 -1.99
CA PRO A 74 5.31 18.68 -1.83
C PRO A 74 6.78 18.35 -1.53
N TRP A 75 7.06 17.31 -0.75
CA TRP A 75 8.44 16.88 -0.47
C TRP A 75 9.16 16.37 -1.73
N PHE A 76 8.49 15.56 -2.54
CA PHE A 76 9.04 15.07 -3.81
C PHE A 76 9.28 16.20 -4.80
N SER A 77 8.34 17.15 -4.87
CA SER A 77 8.44 18.31 -5.74
C SER A 77 9.59 19.24 -5.31
N ALA A 78 9.80 19.43 -4.01
CA ALA A 78 10.91 20.22 -3.47
C ALA A 78 12.28 19.64 -3.84
N ILE A 79 12.44 18.31 -3.76
CA ILE A 79 13.66 17.62 -4.20
C ILE A 79 13.92 17.87 -5.68
N LEU A 80 12.89 17.74 -6.53
CA LEU A 80 13.02 17.96 -7.97
C LEU A 80 13.35 19.41 -8.33
N ARG A 81 12.89 20.38 -7.53
CA ARG A 81 13.22 21.80 -7.70
C ARG A 81 14.58 22.20 -7.12
N GLY A 82 15.31 21.26 -6.53
CA GLY A 82 16.62 21.54 -5.93
C GLY A 82 16.56 22.33 -4.62
N GLU A 83 15.42 22.32 -3.91
CA GLU A 83 15.24 22.96 -2.58
C GLU A 83 15.92 22.16 -1.46
N GLY A 84 17.06 21.53 -1.75
CA GLY A 84 17.77 20.61 -0.85
C GLY A 84 16.98 19.33 -0.55
N LEU A 85 17.09 18.82 0.68
CA LEU A 85 16.40 17.60 1.13
C LEU A 85 14.90 17.80 1.44
N GLY A 86 14.34 18.98 1.14
CA GLY A 86 12.93 19.30 1.40
C GLY A 86 12.56 19.24 2.89
N LEU A 87 13.50 19.55 3.79
CA LEU A 87 13.34 19.34 5.24
C LEU A 87 12.13 20.08 5.82
N SER A 88 11.81 21.29 5.33
CA SER A 88 10.62 22.04 5.75
C SER A 88 9.33 21.27 5.50
N TYR A 89 9.16 20.70 4.30
CA TYR A 89 8.01 19.88 3.95
C TYR A 89 7.99 18.56 4.73
N ALA A 90 9.15 17.96 4.99
CA ALA A 90 9.24 16.76 5.81
C ALA A 90 8.81 17.04 7.26
N VAL A 91 9.30 18.12 7.88
CA VAL A 91 8.94 18.51 9.24
C VAL A 91 7.45 18.83 9.37
N ALA A 92 6.82 19.37 8.33
CA ALA A 92 5.37 19.59 8.31
C ALA A 92 4.55 18.29 8.21
N GLN A 93 5.06 17.26 7.51
CA GLN A 93 4.35 16.01 7.21
C GLN A 93 4.58 14.91 8.28
N LEU A 94 5.81 14.78 8.78
CA LEU A 94 6.22 13.64 9.58
C LEU A 94 5.56 13.56 10.97
N PRO A 95 5.36 14.64 11.74
CA PRO A 95 4.75 14.53 13.06
C PRO A 95 3.35 13.92 13.01
N ALA A 96 2.50 14.41 12.09
CA ALA A 96 1.17 13.85 11.88
C ALA A 96 1.22 12.40 11.39
N ALA A 97 2.13 12.10 10.45
CA ALA A 97 2.32 10.73 9.95
C ALA A 97 2.74 9.75 11.06
N LEU A 98 3.65 10.15 11.95
CA LEU A 98 4.14 9.31 13.04
C LEU A 98 3.05 9.09 14.10
N ILE A 99 2.35 10.14 14.51
CA ILE A 99 1.32 10.06 15.55
C ILE A 99 0.09 9.30 15.02
N LEU A 100 -0.51 9.78 13.93
CA LEU A 100 -1.75 9.20 13.41
C LEU A 100 -1.50 7.86 12.71
N GLY A 101 -0.36 7.69 12.03
CA GLY A 101 0.06 6.41 11.48
C GLY A 101 0.36 5.39 12.58
N GLY A 102 0.96 5.80 13.69
CA GLY A 102 1.16 4.95 14.86
C GLY A 102 -0.16 4.49 15.49
N LEU A 103 -1.11 5.42 15.69
CA LEU A 103 -2.45 5.10 16.20
C LEU A 103 -3.23 4.19 15.23
N GLY A 104 -3.19 4.48 13.93
CA GLY A 104 -3.79 3.65 12.89
C GLY A 104 -3.18 2.25 12.85
N THR A 105 -1.86 2.15 13.00
CA THR A 105 -1.14 0.87 13.12
C THR A 105 -1.58 0.09 14.36
N ALA A 106 -1.68 0.74 15.51
CA ALA A 106 -2.13 0.09 16.74
C ALA A 106 -3.56 -0.45 16.61
N ALA A 107 -4.48 0.35 16.04
CA ALA A 107 -5.85 -0.06 15.78
C ALA A 107 -5.92 -1.22 14.77
N PHE A 108 -5.14 -1.16 13.69
CA PHE A 108 -5.01 -2.21 12.70
C PHE A 108 -4.55 -3.53 13.34
N LEU A 109 -3.46 -3.49 14.12
CA LEU A 109 -2.89 -4.67 14.77
C LEU A 109 -3.86 -5.26 15.80
N TRP A 110 -4.53 -4.40 16.56
CA TRP A 110 -5.56 -4.83 17.50
C TRP A 110 -6.69 -5.56 16.77
N LEU A 111 -7.25 -4.99 15.71
CA LEU A 111 -8.30 -5.63 14.91
C LEU A 111 -7.82 -6.95 14.30
N TYR A 112 -6.62 -6.96 13.72
CA TYR A 112 -6.05 -8.17 13.12
C TYR A 112 -5.94 -9.28 14.16
N TYR A 113 -5.23 -9.06 15.27
CA TYR A 113 -4.96 -10.12 16.24
C TYR A 113 -6.16 -10.50 17.13
N ARG A 114 -7.06 -9.56 17.44
CA ARG A 114 -8.19 -9.81 18.35
C ARG A 114 -9.46 -10.23 17.62
N ILE A 115 -9.68 -9.72 16.40
CA ILE A 115 -10.93 -9.93 15.68
C ILE A 115 -10.73 -10.91 14.53
N PHE A 116 -9.91 -10.56 13.55
CA PHE A 116 -9.90 -11.31 12.28
C PHE A 116 -9.08 -12.60 12.33
N ARG A 117 -7.84 -12.53 12.82
CA ARG A 117 -6.92 -13.68 12.86
C ARG A 117 -7.50 -14.90 13.58
N PRO A 118 -8.15 -14.79 14.77
CA PRO A 118 -8.75 -15.94 15.44
C PRO A 118 -9.96 -16.55 14.72
N ARG A 119 -10.58 -15.80 13.79
CA ARG A 119 -11.76 -16.22 13.02
C ARG A 119 -11.40 -16.78 11.64
N MET A 120 -10.14 -16.69 11.24
CA MET A 120 -9.63 -17.27 10.00
C MET A 120 -9.29 -18.74 10.21
N ALA A 121 -9.40 -19.55 9.15
CA ALA A 121 -8.90 -20.91 9.18
C ALA A 121 -7.39 -20.93 9.48
N PRO A 122 -6.87 -21.87 10.29
CA PRO A 122 -5.44 -21.92 10.64
C PRO A 122 -4.51 -21.92 9.42
N GLU A 123 -4.91 -22.60 8.35
CA GLU A 123 -4.17 -22.63 7.08
C GLU A 123 -4.18 -21.27 6.36
N ALA A 124 -5.28 -20.53 6.40
CA ALA A 124 -5.33 -19.19 5.82
C ALA A 124 -4.39 -18.22 6.57
N VAL A 125 -4.33 -18.35 7.89
CA VAL A 125 -3.41 -17.57 8.73
C VAL A 125 -1.96 -17.92 8.38
N SER A 126 -1.60 -19.20 8.35
CA SER A 126 -0.22 -19.63 8.06
C SER A 126 0.25 -19.18 6.68
N ARG A 127 -0.56 -19.38 5.63
CA ARG A 127 -0.24 -18.95 4.26
C ARG A 127 -0.10 -17.43 4.13
N THR A 128 -1.00 -16.67 4.76
CA THR A 128 -0.94 -15.19 4.73
C THR A 128 0.31 -14.67 5.43
N GLU A 129 0.65 -15.24 6.60
CA GLU A 129 1.84 -14.88 7.37
C GLU A 129 3.12 -15.28 6.62
N GLU A 130 3.17 -16.47 6.00
CA GLU A 130 4.31 -16.91 5.19
C GLU A 130 4.55 -15.98 4.00
N LEU A 131 3.52 -15.69 3.22
CA LEU A 131 3.62 -14.77 2.07
C LEU A 131 4.13 -13.39 2.48
N ARG A 132 3.61 -12.86 3.58
CA ARG A 132 4.01 -11.55 4.11
C ARG A 132 5.44 -11.57 4.62
N ASN A 133 5.85 -12.62 5.32
CA ASN A 133 7.21 -12.78 5.85
C ASN A 133 8.24 -13.03 4.73
N SER A 134 7.84 -13.66 3.62
CA SER A 134 8.73 -13.94 2.48
C SER A 134 9.33 -12.68 1.83
N MET A 135 8.64 -11.54 1.93
CA MET A 135 9.11 -10.26 1.43
C MET A 135 10.21 -9.65 2.31
N GLY A 136 10.27 -10.05 3.59
CA GLY A 136 11.09 -9.40 4.62
C GLY A 136 10.67 -7.96 4.90
N LEU A 137 11.31 -7.32 5.87
CA LEU A 137 10.98 -5.94 6.26
C LEU A 137 11.14 -4.98 5.07
N VAL A 138 12.26 -5.03 4.36
CA VAL A 138 12.54 -4.12 3.23
C VAL A 138 11.48 -4.28 2.13
N GLY A 139 11.09 -5.51 1.79
CA GLY A 139 10.06 -5.75 0.79
C GLY A 139 8.68 -5.26 1.23
N ARG A 140 8.33 -5.42 2.52
CA ARG A 140 7.08 -4.88 3.08
C ARG A 140 7.06 -3.35 3.06
N LEU A 141 8.15 -2.70 3.48
CA LEU A 141 8.25 -1.23 3.46
C LEU A 141 8.21 -0.69 2.03
N ALA A 142 8.89 -1.34 1.09
CA ALA A 142 8.91 -0.94 -0.31
C ALA A 142 7.53 -1.14 -0.96
N MET A 143 6.97 -2.35 -0.89
CA MET A 143 5.69 -2.64 -1.55
C MET A 143 4.52 -1.94 -0.86
N GLY A 144 4.32 -2.15 0.43
CA GLY A 144 3.17 -1.58 1.14
C GLY A 144 3.35 -0.12 1.51
N GLY A 145 4.55 0.29 1.94
CA GLY A 145 4.79 1.69 2.28
C GLY A 145 4.85 2.61 1.05
N VAL A 146 5.49 2.19 -0.04
CA VAL A 146 5.73 3.07 -1.21
C VAL A 146 4.79 2.73 -2.37
N ALA A 147 4.88 1.53 -2.94
CA ALA A 147 4.16 1.23 -4.17
C ALA A 147 2.63 1.26 -4.01
N GLU A 148 2.09 0.73 -2.90
CA GLU A 148 0.64 0.80 -2.64
C GLU A 148 0.13 2.23 -2.46
N GLU A 149 0.89 3.12 -1.81
CA GLU A 149 0.51 4.52 -1.67
C GLU A 149 0.58 5.29 -2.99
N LEU A 150 1.58 5.01 -3.83
CA LEU A 150 1.67 5.58 -5.17
C LEU A 150 0.54 5.11 -6.09
N MET A 151 0.14 3.85 -5.98
CA MET A 151 -0.95 3.30 -6.78
C MET A 151 -2.31 3.80 -6.30
N PHE A 152 -2.58 3.71 -4.99
CA PHE A 152 -3.94 3.93 -4.46
C PHE A 152 -4.19 5.35 -3.97
N ARG A 153 -3.21 6.04 -3.37
CA ARG A 153 -3.40 7.41 -2.88
C ARG A 153 -3.09 8.39 -4.00
N TRP A 154 -1.87 8.33 -4.53
CA TRP A 154 -1.51 9.21 -5.63
C TRP A 154 -2.35 8.92 -6.89
N GLY A 155 -2.46 7.65 -7.31
CA GLY A 155 -3.24 7.25 -8.48
C GLY A 155 -4.76 7.23 -8.27
N VAL A 156 -5.28 6.15 -7.69
CA VAL A 156 -6.72 5.86 -7.62
C VAL A 156 -7.52 6.95 -6.90
N MET A 157 -7.10 7.35 -5.69
CA MET A 157 -7.82 8.35 -4.90
C MET A 157 -7.87 9.70 -5.60
N SER A 158 -6.77 10.16 -6.21
CA SER A 158 -6.77 11.43 -6.95
C SER A 158 -7.72 11.42 -8.15
N VAL A 159 -7.77 10.32 -8.90
CA VAL A 159 -8.72 10.16 -10.03
C VAL A 159 -10.15 10.13 -9.52
N LEU A 160 -10.43 9.41 -8.44
CA LEU A 160 -11.77 9.37 -7.84
C LEU A 160 -12.19 10.74 -7.31
N ALA A 161 -11.31 11.45 -6.61
CA ALA A 161 -11.56 12.81 -6.13
C ALA A 161 -11.87 13.75 -7.30
N TRP A 162 -11.07 13.68 -8.38
CA TRP A 162 -11.34 14.45 -9.60
C TRP A 162 -12.69 14.11 -10.22
N LEU A 163 -13.03 12.83 -10.36
CA LEU A 163 -14.32 12.41 -10.90
C LEU A 163 -15.47 12.94 -10.06
N VAL A 164 -15.47 12.74 -8.74
CA VAL A 164 -16.64 13.10 -7.92
C VAL A 164 -16.75 14.61 -7.68
N ILE A 165 -15.64 15.34 -7.60
CA ILE A 165 -15.63 16.80 -7.39
C ILE A 165 -15.82 17.53 -8.72
N SER A 166 -14.96 17.27 -9.70
CA SER A 166 -14.92 18.05 -10.95
C SER A 166 -15.96 17.60 -11.97
N VAL A 167 -16.30 16.31 -12.04
CA VAL A 167 -17.30 15.78 -12.99
C VAL A 167 -18.66 15.62 -12.32
N GLY A 168 -18.68 15.07 -11.10
CA GLY A 168 -19.88 14.83 -10.31
C GLY A 168 -20.43 16.06 -9.59
N GLY A 169 -19.66 17.14 -9.48
CA GLY A 169 -20.09 18.40 -8.85
C GLY A 169 -20.25 18.33 -7.34
N LEU A 170 -19.66 17.32 -6.66
CA LEU A 170 -19.71 17.26 -5.19
C LEU A 170 -18.88 18.41 -4.58
N PRO A 171 -19.32 18.98 -3.44
CA PRO A 171 -18.49 19.88 -2.65
C PRO A 171 -17.14 19.22 -2.31
N SER A 172 -16.04 19.98 -2.39
CA SER A 172 -14.67 19.43 -2.34
C SER A 172 -14.42 18.55 -1.11
N VAL A 173 -14.88 18.96 0.08
CA VAL A 173 -14.74 18.20 1.33
C VAL A 173 -15.48 16.86 1.25
N LEU A 174 -16.73 16.86 0.79
CA LEU A 174 -17.53 15.65 0.66
C LEU A 174 -16.92 14.73 -0.41
N GLY A 175 -16.56 15.29 -1.55
CA GLY A 175 -15.93 14.53 -2.64
C GLY A 175 -14.61 13.89 -2.22
N MET A 176 -13.80 14.56 -1.40
CA MET A 176 -12.56 13.98 -0.90
C MET A 176 -12.81 12.81 0.06
N TRP A 177 -13.75 12.95 1.00
CA TRP A 177 -14.13 11.83 1.87
C TRP A 177 -14.69 10.64 1.08
N VAL A 178 -15.52 10.89 0.06
CA VAL A 178 -15.99 9.84 -0.85
C VAL A 178 -14.81 9.16 -1.54
N ALA A 179 -13.85 9.92 -2.06
CA ALA A 179 -12.67 9.36 -2.71
C ALA A 179 -11.81 8.52 -1.74
N ILE A 180 -11.61 8.97 -0.50
CA ILE A 180 -10.90 8.22 0.55
C ILE A 180 -11.62 6.90 0.84
N VAL A 181 -12.93 6.92 1.07
CA VAL A 181 -13.70 5.71 1.41
C VAL A 181 -13.72 4.73 0.25
N VAL A 182 -14.03 5.20 -0.97
CA VAL A 182 -14.12 4.33 -2.15
C VAL A 182 -12.76 3.76 -2.53
N SER A 183 -11.71 4.58 -2.55
CA SER A 183 -10.34 4.08 -2.79
C SER A 183 -9.91 3.06 -1.72
N GLY A 184 -10.30 3.24 -0.46
CA GLY A 184 -10.04 2.27 0.61
C GLY A 184 -10.74 0.93 0.43
N VAL A 185 -11.99 0.94 -0.04
CA VAL A 185 -12.71 -0.28 -0.41
C VAL A 185 -12.02 -0.97 -1.58
N LEU A 186 -11.70 -0.22 -2.65
CA LEU A 186 -10.97 -0.76 -3.81
C LEU A 186 -9.61 -1.33 -3.42
N PHE A 187 -8.92 -0.69 -2.49
CA PHE A 187 -7.64 -1.15 -1.94
C PHE A 187 -7.81 -2.49 -1.22
N GLY A 188 -8.81 -2.62 -0.35
CA GLY A 188 -9.12 -3.89 0.31
C GLY A 188 -9.52 -5.00 -0.66
N VAL A 189 -10.40 -4.70 -1.64
CA VAL A 189 -10.80 -5.67 -2.67
C VAL A 189 -9.62 -6.07 -3.56
N GLY A 190 -8.72 -5.13 -3.87
CA GLY A 190 -7.52 -5.36 -4.69
C GLY A 190 -6.55 -6.39 -4.12
N HIS A 191 -6.66 -6.73 -2.83
CA HIS A 191 -5.87 -7.79 -2.20
C HIS A 191 -6.45 -9.19 -2.41
N LEU A 192 -7.76 -9.32 -2.67
CA LEU A 192 -8.42 -10.62 -2.77
C LEU A 192 -7.87 -11.52 -3.89
N PRO A 193 -7.49 -11.01 -5.08
CA PRO A 193 -6.83 -11.83 -6.10
C PRO A 193 -5.54 -12.49 -5.61
N GLY A 194 -4.72 -11.77 -4.82
CA GLY A 194 -3.50 -12.33 -4.23
C GLY A 194 -3.79 -13.42 -3.20
N VAL A 195 -4.83 -13.23 -2.38
CA VAL A 195 -5.31 -14.23 -1.42
C VAL A 195 -5.81 -15.50 -2.14
N ALA A 196 -6.59 -15.35 -3.22
CA ALA A 196 -7.05 -16.47 -4.02
C ALA A 196 -5.88 -17.19 -4.71
N ALA A 197 -4.92 -16.44 -5.26
CA ALA A 197 -3.72 -17.01 -5.88
C ALA A 197 -2.87 -17.83 -4.90
N ALA A 198 -2.88 -17.46 -3.62
CA ALA A 198 -2.27 -18.21 -2.53
C ALA A 198 -2.98 -19.54 -2.19
N GLY A 199 -4.09 -19.86 -2.85
CA GLY A 199 -4.92 -21.03 -2.57
C GLY A 199 -5.74 -20.89 -1.29
N ILE A 200 -5.99 -19.66 -0.83
CA ILE A 200 -6.82 -19.39 0.35
C ILE A 200 -8.27 -19.17 -0.12
N SER A 201 -9.20 -19.93 0.45
CA SER A 201 -10.63 -19.78 0.15
C SER A 201 -11.16 -18.39 0.54
N ILE A 202 -11.84 -17.71 -0.39
CA ILE A 202 -12.43 -16.39 -0.17
C ILE A 202 -13.73 -16.53 0.64
N THR A 203 -13.59 -16.66 1.96
CA THR A 203 -14.73 -16.69 2.89
C THR A 203 -15.20 -15.29 3.25
N ARG A 204 -16.38 -15.18 3.86
CA ARG A 204 -16.90 -13.89 4.39
C ARG A 204 -15.92 -13.23 5.36
N VAL A 205 -15.22 -14.02 6.18
CA VAL A 205 -14.22 -13.50 7.13
C VAL A 205 -13.00 -12.94 6.40
N ILE A 206 -12.54 -13.59 5.34
CA ILE A 206 -11.42 -13.11 4.53
C ILE A 206 -11.78 -11.80 3.81
N VAL A 207 -12.98 -11.72 3.22
CA VAL A 207 -13.46 -10.50 2.58
C VAL A 207 -13.60 -9.37 3.60
N ALA A 208 -14.22 -9.64 4.75
CA ALA A 208 -14.36 -8.66 5.82
C ALA A 208 -12.99 -8.19 6.34
N ALA A 209 -12.04 -9.10 6.56
CA ALA A 209 -10.69 -8.73 6.97
C ALA A 209 -10.00 -7.85 5.92
N ALA A 210 -10.07 -8.24 4.65
CA ALA A 210 -9.47 -7.47 3.57
C ALA A 210 -10.08 -6.08 3.46
N VAL A 211 -11.39 -5.92 3.51
CA VAL A 211 -12.04 -4.59 3.37
C VAL A 211 -11.91 -3.76 4.64
N VAL A 212 -12.11 -4.32 5.83
CA VAL A 212 -12.12 -3.55 7.08
C VAL A 212 -10.70 -3.13 7.48
N LEU A 213 -9.73 -4.04 7.43
CA LEU A 213 -8.36 -3.72 7.83
C LEU A 213 -7.72 -2.73 6.86
N ASN A 214 -7.89 -2.95 5.54
CA ASN A 214 -7.38 -2.01 4.53
C ASN A 214 -8.18 -0.70 4.52
N GLY A 215 -9.48 -0.74 4.78
CA GLY A 215 -10.34 0.44 4.89
C GLY A 215 -9.94 1.33 6.07
N LEU A 216 -9.65 0.75 7.24
CA LEU A 216 -9.16 1.50 8.39
C LEU A 216 -7.89 2.28 8.06
N VAL A 217 -6.90 1.61 7.47
CA VAL A 217 -5.64 2.28 7.11
C VAL A 217 -5.81 3.23 5.94
N ALA A 218 -6.73 2.97 5.01
CA ALA A 218 -7.08 3.89 3.94
C ALA A 218 -7.74 5.18 4.43
N LEU A 219 -8.60 5.11 5.46
CA LEU A 219 -9.15 6.31 6.09
C LEU A 219 -8.05 7.19 6.68
N VAL A 220 -7.13 6.60 7.46
CA VAL A 220 -6.04 7.34 8.11
C VAL A 220 -5.08 7.90 7.07
N PHE A 221 -4.59 7.07 6.14
CA PHE A 221 -3.55 7.47 5.20
C PHE A 221 -4.09 8.35 4.07
N GLY A 222 -5.34 8.13 3.65
CA GLY A 222 -6.04 9.00 2.71
C GLY A 222 -6.28 10.38 3.29
N TRP A 223 -6.67 10.48 4.56
CA TRP A 223 -6.78 11.77 5.24
C TRP A 223 -5.41 12.45 5.41
N LEU A 224 -4.37 11.71 5.82
CA LEU A 224 -3.00 12.24 5.88
C LEU A 224 -2.50 12.73 4.52
N PHE A 225 -2.76 11.98 3.45
CA PHE A 225 -2.43 12.40 2.09
C PHE A 225 -3.13 13.70 1.73
N TRP A 226 -4.43 13.81 2.03
CA TRP A 226 -5.21 15.01 1.75
C TRP A 226 -4.72 16.24 2.52
N GLN A 227 -4.39 16.10 3.80
CA GLN A 227 -4.05 17.25 4.65
C GLN A 227 -2.56 17.63 4.61
N TYR A 228 -1.67 16.66 4.42
CA TYR A 228 -0.22 16.87 4.57
C TYR A 228 0.56 16.53 3.31
N GLY A 229 0.05 15.65 2.45
CA GLY A 229 0.69 15.23 1.21
C GLY A 229 1.24 13.80 1.24
N LEU A 230 1.75 13.38 0.08
CA LEU A 230 2.05 11.98 -0.22
C LEU A 230 3.08 11.33 0.72
N LEU A 231 4.09 12.08 1.19
CA LEU A 231 5.11 11.53 2.10
C LEU A 231 4.49 11.12 3.44
N ALA A 232 3.50 11.88 3.95
CA ALA A 232 2.83 11.55 5.21
C ALA A 232 2.12 10.19 5.13
N ALA A 233 1.44 9.91 4.02
CA ALA A 233 0.77 8.63 3.78
C ALA A 233 1.77 7.46 3.67
N ILE A 234 2.86 7.65 2.90
CA ILE A 234 3.94 6.66 2.75
C ILE A 234 4.54 6.28 4.10
N VAL A 235 4.89 7.27 4.92
CA VAL A 235 5.48 7.04 6.24
C VAL A 235 4.49 6.36 7.17
N ALA A 236 3.24 6.83 7.22
CA ALA A 236 2.21 6.23 8.07
C ALA A 236 1.95 4.76 7.72
N HIS A 237 1.92 4.40 6.44
CA HIS A 237 1.75 3.02 6.01
C HIS A 237 3.00 2.17 6.29
N ALA A 238 4.19 2.72 6.04
CA ALA A 238 5.45 2.05 6.37
C ALA A 238 5.51 1.65 7.86
N LEU A 239 4.95 2.46 8.77
CA LEU A 239 4.86 2.10 10.20
C LEU A 239 4.05 0.83 10.44
N VAL A 240 2.96 0.60 9.72
CA VAL A 240 2.18 -0.65 9.84
C VAL A 240 3.10 -1.84 9.69
N HIS A 241 3.93 -1.85 8.64
CA HIS A 241 4.84 -2.94 8.40
C HIS A 241 6.03 -2.97 9.36
N ALA A 242 6.57 -1.81 9.75
CA ALA A 242 7.67 -1.73 10.70
C ALA A 242 7.30 -2.33 12.07
N PHE A 243 6.10 -2.02 12.58
CA PHE A 243 5.61 -2.55 13.86
C PHE A 243 5.06 -3.96 13.76
N TRP A 244 4.44 -4.33 12.64
CA TRP A 244 3.86 -5.66 12.47
C TRP A 244 4.93 -6.74 12.26
N HIS A 245 6.00 -6.43 11.51
CA HIS A 245 7.06 -7.39 11.19
C HIS A 245 7.65 -8.13 12.41
N PRO A 246 8.07 -7.49 13.51
CA PRO A 246 8.62 -8.19 14.67
C PRO A 246 7.62 -9.11 15.38
N LEU A 247 6.32 -8.89 15.26
CA LEU A 247 5.27 -9.71 15.90
C LEU A 247 5.06 -11.06 15.19
N GLU A 248 5.53 -11.18 13.94
CA GLU A 248 5.30 -12.34 13.07
C GLU A 248 6.57 -13.11 12.72
N ARG A 249 7.72 -12.61 13.16
CA ARG A 249 8.98 -13.36 13.03
C ARG A 249 8.82 -14.66 13.81
N PRO A 250 9.10 -15.84 13.20
CA PRO A 250 9.23 -17.06 13.96
C PRO A 250 10.23 -16.79 15.09
N ARG A 251 9.79 -16.90 16.35
CA ARG A 251 10.73 -16.91 17.47
C ARG A 251 11.69 -18.05 17.16
N THR A 252 12.96 -17.73 16.93
CA THR A 252 13.99 -18.75 16.91
C THR A 252 13.80 -19.53 18.21
N ARG A 253 13.49 -20.82 18.13
CA ARG A 253 13.54 -21.68 19.30
C ARG A 253 15.00 -21.59 19.76
N VAL A 254 15.25 -20.79 20.78
CA VAL A 254 16.48 -20.92 21.56
C VAL A 254 16.40 -22.34 22.10
N ASN A 255 17.19 -23.24 21.52
CA ASN A 255 17.42 -24.55 22.10
C ASN A 255 17.97 -24.29 23.50
N THR A 256 17.11 -24.32 24.52
CA THR A 256 17.52 -24.58 25.88
C THR A 256 18.02 -26.02 25.88
N ARG A 257 19.35 -26.16 25.83
CA ARG A 257 20.03 -27.36 26.32
C ARG A 257 19.84 -27.48 27.82
#